data_AF-A0A1B8J7W9-F1
#
_entry.id   AF-A0A1B8J7W9-F1
#
_cell.length_a   1.000
_cell.length_b   1.000
_cell.length_c   1.000
_cell.angle_alpha   90.00
_cell.angle_beta   90.00
_cell.angle_gamma   90.00
#
_symmetry.space_group_name_H-M   'P 1'
#
loop_
_entity.id
_entity.type
_entity.pdbx_description
1 polymer ?
#
loop_
_entity_poly.entity_id
_entity_poly.type
_entity_poly.pdbx_seq_one_letter_code
_entity_poly.pdbx_strand_id
1 'polypeptide(L)'
;MEKYRFEKPSLALFQDYNKKHKSLTWYYRYEEEALMYPIKCFPKNNDFCEVLIKITTLNDFYSTNIKNHQDKIDLARFVSQEKSFDKRLKAGDLSLVEELSSKASRRFYSFASKYCSMHEREKFPIYA
;
A
#
# COMPACT_ATOMS: atom_id res chain seq x y z
N MET A 1 -37.83 -9.29 2.48
CA MET A 1 -36.39 -8.97 2.56
C MET A 1 -35.76 -9.92 3.55
N GLU A 2 -35.04 -10.92 3.05
CA GLU A 2 -34.37 -11.91 3.87
C GLU A 2 -33.17 -11.23 4.56
N LYS A 3 -33.21 -11.12 5.89
CA LYS A 3 -32.09 -10.56 6.66
C LYS A 3 -30.92 -11.53 6.53
N TYR A 4 -29.86 -11.14 5.84
CA TYR A 4 -28.59 -11.85 5.87
C TYR A 4 -28.16 -12.03 7.34
N ARG A 5 -28.24 -13.27 7.83
CA ARG A 5 -27.69 -13.65 9.13
C ARG A 5 -26.24 -14.03 8.91
N PHE A 6 -25.33 -13.10 9.19
CA PHE A 6 -23.93 -13.43 9.31
C PHE A 6 -23.71 -14.19 10.62
N GLU A 7 -23.08 -15.37 10.55
CA GLU A 7 -22.63 -16.07 11.74
C GLU A 7 -21.68 -15.17 12.54
N LYS A 8 -21.76 -15.24 13.87
CA LYS A 8 -20.84 -14.50 14.73
C LYS A 8 -19.41 -14.98 14.49
N PRO A 9 -18.43 -14.07 14.36
CA PRO A 9 -17.02 -14.45 14.22
C PRO A 9 -16.60 -15.40 15.34
N SER A 10 -15.99 -16.53 14.98
CA SER A 10 -15.45 -17.51 15.92
C SER A 10 -14.15 -18.08 15.38
N LEU A 11 -13.32 -18.63 16.27
CA LEU A 11 -12.07 -19.28 15.86
C LEU A 11 -12.33 -20.44 14.88
N ALA A 12 -13.41 -21.21 15.10
CA ALA A 12 -13.80 -22.31 14.22
C ALA A 12 -14.16 -21.81 12.81
N LEU A 13 -14.93 -20.71 12.73
CA LEU A 13 -15.26 -20.06 11.45
C LEU A 13 -14.02 -19.56 10.71
N PHE A 14 -13.09 -18.94 11.43
CA PHE A 14 -11.82 -18.48 10.86
C PHE A 14 -10.97 -19.64 10.33
N GLN A 15 -10.88 -20.73 11.08
CA GLN A 15 -10.12 -21.92 10.68
C GLN A 15 -10.73 -22.61 9.46
N ASP A 16 -12.06 -22.75 9.41
CA ASP A 16 -12.75 -23.34 8.26
C ASP A 16 -12.60 -22.47 7.01
N TYR A 17 -12.74 -21.15 7.15
CA TYR A 17 -12.47 -20.20 6.07
C TYR A 17 -11.04 -20.33 5.54
N ASN A 18 -10.03 -20.32 6.41
CA ASN A 18 -8.63 -20.46 6.00
C ASN A 18 -8.35 -21.80 5.32
N LYS A 19 -9.02 -22.88 5.73
CA LYS A 19 -8.88 -24.20 5.10
C LYS A 19 -9.46 -24.19 3.68
N LYS A 20 -10.61 -23.55 3.48
CA LYS A 20 -11.27 -23.42 2.16
C LYS A 20 -10.49 -22.51 1.21
N HIS A 21 -9.85 -21.47 1.74
CA HIS A 21 -9.11 -20.48 0.95
C HIS A 21 -7.59 -20.70 0.94
N LYS A 22 -7.12 -21.87 1.38
CA LYS A 22 -5.68 -22.19 1.48
C LYS A 22 -4.93 -22.05 0.15
N SER A 23 -5.58 -22.32 -0.98
CA SER A 23 -5.00 -22.15 -2.32
C SER A 23 -4.85 -20.67 -2.74
N LEU A 24 -5.67 -19.75 -2.22
CA LEU A 24 -5.47 -18.32 -2.46
C LEU A 24 -4.21 -17.82 -1.74
N THR A 25 -3.85 -18.43 -0.62
CA THR A 25 -2.79 -17.92 0.26
C THR A 25 -1.36 -17.99 -0.31
N TRP A 26 -1.06 -18.92 -1.22
CA TRP A 26 0.31 -19.04 -1.75
C TRP A 26 0.61 -17.99 -2.81
N TYR A 27 -0.35 -17.66 -3.67
CA TYR A 27 -0.21 -16.64 -4.71
C TYR A 27 0.00 -15.26 -4.07
N TYR A 28 -0.86 -14.91 -3.11
CA TYR A 28 -0.73 -13.67 -2.34
C TYR A 28 0.58 -13.58 -1.54
N ARG A 29 1.15 -14.72 -1.11
CA ARG A 29 2.44 -14.73 -0.43
C ARG A 29 3.57 -14.26 -1.36
N TYR A 30 3.64 -14.76 -2.59
CA TYR A 30 4.70 -14.36 -3.51
C TYR A 30 4.54 -12.92 -3.98
N GLU A 31 3.31 -12.45 -4.19
CA GLU A 31 3.07 -11.04 -4.49
C GLU A 31 3.47 -10.13 -3.33
N GLU A 32 3.11 -10.48 -2.09
CA GLU A 32 3.51 -9.71 -0.91
C GLU A 32 5.03 -9.71 -0.72
N GLU A 33 5.69 -10.85 -0.93
CA GLU A 33 7.14 -10.96 -0.85
C GLU A 33 7.85 -10.13 -1.94
N ALA A 34 7.37 -10.23 -3.19
CA ALA A 34 7.88 -9.46 -4.33
C ALA A 34 7.67 -7.95 -4.12
N LEU A 35 6.52 -7.55 -3.55
CA LEU A 35 6.24 -6.16 -3.22
C LEU A 35 7.17 -5.60 -2.15
N MET A 36 7.47 -6.40 -1.13
CA MET A 36 8.34 -5.97 -0.04
C MET A 36 9.82 -5.91 -0.47
N TYR A 37 10.18 -6.55 -1.58
CA TYR A 37 11.56 -6.61 -2.05
C TYR A 37 12.14 -5.21 -2.41
N PRO A 38 11.49 -4.37 -3.24
CA PRO A 38 11.91 -2.98 -3.45
C PRO A 38 12.04 -2.16 -2.16
N ILE A 39 11.18 -2.38 -1.17
CA ILE A 39 11.23 -1.66 0.11
C ILE A 39 12.46 -2.04 0.92
N LYS A 40 12.84 -3.32 0.89
CA LYS A 40 14.05 -3.82 1.56
C LYS A 40 15.33 -3.34 0.86
N CYS A 41 15.36 -3.37 -0.48
CA CYS A 41 16.52 -2.93 -1.26
C CYS A 41 16.72 -1.42 -1.21
N PHE A 42 15.62 -0.65 -1.17
CA PHE A 42 15.62 0.80 -1.25
C PHE A 42 14.92 1.40 -0.02
N PRO A 43 15.51 1.32 1.18
CA PRO A 43 14.80 1.67 2.42
C PRO A 43 14.49 3.17 2.57
N LYS A 44 15.19 4.03 1.81
CA LYS A 44 14.99 5.49 1.82
C LYS A 44 14.13 5.92 0.64
N ASN A 45 13.51 7.10 0.76
CA ASN A 45 12.68 7.69 -0.28
C ASN A 45 13.33 8.96 -0.85
N ASN A 46 14.60 8.88 -1.25
CA ASN A 46 15.38 10.01 -1.73
C ASN A 46 16.00 9.83 -3.12
N ASP A 47 15.82 8.67 -3.74
CA ASP A 47 16.14 8.44 -5.16
C ASP A 47 14.85 8.27 -5.98
N PHE A 48 14.77 9.01 -7.09
CA PHE A 48 13.57 9.04 -7.93
C PHE A 48 13.27 7.68 -8.57
N CYS A 49 14.28 6.99 -9.10
CA CYS A 49 14.10 5.73 -9.81
C CYS A 49 13.70 4.62 -8.83
N GLU A 50 14.36 4.56 -7.67
CA GLU A 50 14.02 3.62 -6.60
C GLU A 50 12.57 3.82 -6.11
N VAL A 51 12.15 5.08 -5.93
CA VAL A 51 10.77 5.42 -5.58
C VAL A 51 9.80 5.01 -6.68
N LEU A 52 10.08 5.32 -7.94
CA LEU A 52 9.20 4.97 -9.06
C LEU A 52 8.99 3.45 -9.19
N ILE A 53 10.02 2.65 -8.91
CA ILE A 53 9.93 1.18 -8.83
C ILE A 53 8.94 0.78 -7.75
N LYS A 54 9.08 1.28 -6.51
CA LYS A 54 8.16 0.98 -5.40
C LYS A 54 6.72 1.33 -5.76
N ILE A 55 6.49 2.52 -6.32
CA ILE A 55 5.16 3.01 -6.71
C ILE A 55 4.54 2.09 -7.76
N THR A 56 5.32 1.71 -8.78
CA THR A 56 4.82 0.87 -9.88
C THR A 56 4.50 -0.53 -9.38
N THR A 57 5.38 -1.14 -8.59
CA THR A 57 5.18 -2.47 -8.00
C THR A 57 3.98 -2.48 -7.06
N LEU A 58 3.84 -1.47 -6.18
CA LEU A 58 2.67 -1.34 -5.30
C LEU A 58 1.38 -1.19 -6.10
N ASN A 59 1.37 -0.33 -7.12
CA ASN A 59 0.16 -0.10 -7.90
C ASN A 59 -0.30 -1.37 -8.63
N ASP A 60 0.63 -2.18 -9.12
CA ASP A 60 0.33 -3.42 -9.82
C ASP A 60 -0.25 -4.48 -8.86
N PHE A 61 0.47 -4.79 -7.77
CA PHE A 61 0.04 -5.83 -6.83
C PHE A 61 -1.18 -5.45 -5.97
N TYR A 62 -1.35 -4.17 -5.63
CA TYR A 62 -2.52 -3.70 -4.87
C TYR A 62 -3.61 -3.07 -5.74
N SER A 63 -3.46 -3.07 -7.06
CA SER A 63 -4.44 -2.51 -8.00
C SER A 63 -4.92 -1.10 -7.63
N THR A 64 -4.00 -0.21 -7.22
CA THR A 64 -4.35 1.14 -6.71
C THR A 64 -4.90 2.10 -7.77
N ASN A 65 -5.09 1.61 -9.00
CA ASN A 65 -5.76 2.26 -10.11
C ASN A 65 -5.07 3.54 -10.61
N ILE A 66 -3.74 3.63 -10.45
CA ILE A 66 -2.90 4.65 -11.10
C ILE A 66 -2.60 4.19 -12.53
N LYS A 67 -3.54 4.49 -13.43
CA LYS A 67 -3.47 4.10 -14.85
C LYS A 67 -2.52 4.98 -15.65
N ASN A 68 -2.50 6.28 -15.35
CA ASN A 68 -1.68 7.24 -16.07
C ASN A 68 -0.20 7.13 -15.64
N HIS A 69 0.71 7.03 -16.60
CA HIS A 69 2.15 7.04 -16.33
C HIS A 69 2.61 8.36 -15.71
N GLN A 70 2.03 9.49 -16.11
CA GLN A 70 2.37 10.79 -15.57
C GLN A 70 2.06 10.90 -14.07
N ASP A 71 0.93 10.34 -13.62
CA ASP A 71 0.58 10.33 -12.19
C ASP A 71 1.63 9.58 -11.36
N LYS A 72 2.18 8.47 -11.86
CA LYS A 72 3.27 7.74 -11.16
C LYS A 72 4.53 8.58 -11.08
N ILE A 73 4.86 9.30 -12.14
CA ILE A 73 6.02 10.20 -12.20
C ILE A 73 5.86 11.36 -11.20
N ASP A 74 4.67 11.96 -11.12
CA ASP A 74 4.42 13.10 -10.23
C ASP A 74 4.43 12.68 -8.75
N LEU A 75 3.84 11.52 -8.44
CA LEU A 75 3.94 10.91 -7.10
C LEU A 75 5.39 10.58 -6.75
N ALA A 76 6.15 9.97 -7.66
CA ALA A 76 7.55 9.63 -7.43
C ALA A 76 8.40 10.89 -7.18
N ARG A 77 8.18 11.95 -7.97
CA ARG A 77 8.88 13.23 -7.81
C ARG A 77 8.61 13.85 -6.45
N PHE A 78 7.35 13.88 -6.01
CA PHE A 78 7.01 14.41 -4.69
C PHE A 78 7.71 13.64 -3.58
N VAL A 79 7.58 12.31 -3.59
CA VAL A 79 8.16 11.44 -2.55
C VAL A 79 9.68 11.58 -2.50
N SER A 80 10.36 11.55 -3.65
CA SER A 80 11.83 11.58 -3.70
C SER A 80 12.44 12.95 -3.36
N GLN A 81 11.68 14.05 -3.49
CA GLN A 81 12.17 15.41 -3.27
C GLN A 81 11.76 15.99 -1.90
N GLU A 82 10.74 15.43 -1.25
CA GLU A 82 10.31 15.88 0.07
C GLU A 82 11.34 15.46 1.14
N LYS A 83 12.19 16.42 1.55
CA LYS A 83 13.33 16.18 2.46
C LYS A 83 12.91 15.57 3.81
N SER A 84 11.68 15.85 4.26
CA SER A 84 11.17 15.34 5.54
C SER A 84 10.37 14.05 5.41
N PHE A 85 10.21 13.49 4.21
CA PHE A 85 9.31 12.37 3.93
C PHE A 85 9.60 11.15 4.83
N ASP A 86 10.85 10.66 4.81
CA ASP A 86 11.26 9.50 5.62
C ASP A 86 11.12 9.77 7.13
N LYS A 87 11.44 10.99 7.58
CA LYS A 87 11.29 11.39 8.98
C LYS A 87 9.81 11.35 9.40
N ARG A 88 8.92 11.89 8.56
CA ARG A 88 7.48 11.95 8.80
C ARG A 88 6.84 10.56 8.74
N LEU A 89 7.28 9.69 7.82
CA LEU A 89 6.92 8.26 7.82
C LEU A 89 7.28 7.61 9.16
N LYS A 90 8.54 7.73 9.58
CA LYS A 90 9.00 7.16 10.86
C LYS A 90 8.26 7.73 12.06
N ALA A 91 7.78 8.96 12.01
CA ALA A 91 6.97 9.57 13.06
C ALA A 91 5.50 9.13 13.04
N GLY A 92 5.02 8.47 11.98
CA GLY A 92 3.60 8.12 11.84
C GLY A 92 2.72 9.33 11.53
N ASP A 93 3.25 10.32 10.82
CA ASP A 93 2.49 11.52 10.47
C ASP A 93 1.41 11.23 9.42
N LEU A 94 0.17 11.08 9.89
CA LEU A 94 -0.99 10.73 9.05
C LEU A 94 -1.30 11.79 7.97
N SER A 95 -0.85 13.04 8.13
CA SER A 95 -1.04 14.08 7.10
C SER A 95 -0.28 13.78 5.81
N LEU A 96 0.77 12.94 5.86
CA LEU A 96 1.46 12.48 4.65
C LEU A 96 0.53 11.75 3.68
N VAL A 97 -0.45 11.00 4.18
CA VAL A 97 -1.39 10.26 3.33
C VAL A 97 -2.23 11.24 2.52
N GLU A 98 -2.74 12.28 3.19
CA GLU A 98 -3.51 13.35 2.57
C GLU A 98 -2.68 14.07 1.50
N GLU A 99 -1.49 14.53 1.88
CA GLU A 99 -0.58 15.26 1.00
C GLU A 99 -0.19 14.43 -0.22
N LEU A 100 0.29 13.20 -0.03
CA LEU A 100 0.71 12.31 -1.11
C LEU A 100 -0.46 12.00 -2.05
N SER A 101 -1.66 11.77 -1.50
CA SER A 101 -2.83 11.44 -2.30
C SER A 101 -3.18 12.50 -3.33
N SER A 102 -2.83 13.77 -3.08
CA SER A 102 -3.20 14.92 -3.90
C SER A 102 -2.11 15.36 -4.89
N LYS A 103 -1.00 14.62 -5.04
CA LYS A 103 0.14 15.02 -5.89
C LYS A 103 0.07 14.55 -7.33
N ALA A 104 -1.08 14.04 -7.75
CA ALA A 104 -1.33 13.58 -9.10
C ALA A 104 -2.61 14.23 -9.65
N SER A 105 -3.01 13.87 -10.87
CA SER A 105 -4.18 14.45 -11.55
C SER A 105 -5.51 14.29 -10.79
N ARG A 106 -5.59 13.32 -9.89
CA ARG A 106 -6.71 13.11 -8.98
C ARG A 106 -6.21 12.58 -7.64
N ARG A 107 -7.13 12.46 -6.68
CA ARG A 107 -6.83 11.87 -5.38
C ARG A 107 -6.62 10.37 -5.45
N PHE A 108 -5.51 9.89 -4.91
CA PHE A 108 -5.15 8.47 -4.79
C PHE A 108 -4.94 8.04 -3.34
N TYR A 109 -5.98 8.16 -2.49
CA TYR A 109 -5.91 7.79 -1.07
C TYR A 109 -5.53 6.33 -0.82
N SER A 110 -6.13 5.43 -1.59
CA SER A 110 -5.87 3.99 -1.52
C SER A 110 -4.38 3.70 -1.76
N PHE A 111 -3.78 4.36 -2.74
CA PHE A 111 -2.35 4.29 -2.99
C PHE A 111 -1.54 4.91 -1.84
N ALA A 112 -1.84 6.15 -1.46
CA ALA A 112 -1.03 6.89 -0.48
C ALA A 112 -0.98 6.16 0.87
N SER A 113 -2.12 5.66 1.35
CA SER A 113 -2.19 4.90 2.60
C SER A 113 -1.39 3.59 2.54
N LYS A 114 -1.49 2.85 1.43
CA LYS A 114 -0.71 1.63 1.22
C LYS A 114 0.79 1.91 1.10
N TYR A 115 1.18 2.98 0.42
CA TYR A 115 2.59 3.38 0.30
C TYR A 115 3.17 3.66 1.68
N CYS A 116 2.50 4.46 2.51
CA CYS A 116 2.96 4.73 3.87
C CYS A 116 2.99 3.45 4.74
N SER A 117 1.95 2.62 4.67
CA SER A 117 1.86 1.36 5.42
C SER A 117 2.90 0.33 4.99
N MET A 118 3.38 0.34 3.74
CA MET A 118 4.44 -0.56 3.30
C MET A 118 5.79 -0.24 3.97
N HIS A 119 6.04 1.04 4.24
CA HIS A 119 7.24 1.47 4.96
C HIS A 119 7.09 1.33 6.48
N GLU A 120 5.91 1.64 7.03
CA GLU A 120 5.65 1.70 8.47
C GLU A 120 4.27 1.11 8.82
N ARG A 121 4.16 -0.22 8.69
CA ARG A 121 2.88 -0.98 8.77
C ARG A 121 2.07 -0.74 10.05
N GLU A 122 2.72 -0.53 11.18
CA GLU A 122 2.05 -0.31 12.46
C GLU A 122 1.58 1.13 12.67
N LYS A 123 2.05 2.08 11.85
CA LYS A 123 1.78 3.52 12.02
C LYS A 123 0.72 4.05 11.07
N PHE A 124 0.53 3.39 9.93
CA PHE A 124 -0.39 3.86 8.90
C PHE A 124 -1.49 2.82 8.64
N PRO A 125 -2.77 3.19 8.80
CA PRO A 125 -3.87 2.34 8.37
C PRO A 125 -3.92 2.25 6.84
N ILE A 126 -4.36 1.10 6.33
CA ILE A 126 -4.60 0.90 4.90
C ILE A 126 -6.05 1.26 4.59
N TYR A 127 -6.27 2.12 3.59
CA TYR A 127 -7.59 2.42 3.05
C TYR A 127 -7.78 1.75 1.69
N ALA A 128 -9.02 1.31 1.41
CA ALA A 128 -9.41 0.68 0.15
C ALA A 128 -9.67 1.71 -0.96
#